data_AF-A0A9E4PRJ0-F1
#
_entry.id   AF-A0A9E4PRJ0-F1
#
_cell.length_a   1.000
_cell.length_b   1.000
_cell.length_c   1.000
_cell.angle_alpha   90.00
_cell.angle_beta   90.00
_cell.angle_gamma   90.00
#
_symmetry.space_group_name_H-M   'P 1'
#
loop_
_entity.id
_entity.type
_entity.pdbx_description
1 polymer ?
#
loop_
_entity_poly.entity_id
_entity_poly.type
_entity_poly.pdbx_seq_one_letter_code
_entity_poly.pdbx_strand_id
1 'polypeptide(L)' 'MRDVSPNMQDYQETYRNSSLEVPEYFNFAFDVVDKRAEDRTKLALISLDPSGDVAQHHAFWDLKVQSDRFANVLKSLG' A
#
# COMPACT_ATOMS: atom_id res chain seq x y z
N MET A 1 9.95 -9.08 -24.07
CA MET A 1 9.05 -9.24 -22.91
C MET A 1 9.32 -10.63 -22.32
N ARG A 2 9.48 -10.76 -21.01
CA ARG A 2 9.45 -12.10 -20.39
C ARG A 2 8.03 -12.62 -20.58
N ASP A 3 7.90 -13.84 -21.09
CA ASP A 3 6.62 -14.52 -21.24
C ASP A 3 6.22 -15.02 -19.84
N VAL A 4 5.59 -14.13 -19.07
CA VAL A 4 5.16 -14.44 -17.70
C VAL A 4 3.74 -14.94 -17.80
N SER A 5 3.55 -16.23 -17.55
CA SER A 5 2.22 -16.81 -17.47
C SER A 5 1.40 -16.07 -16.38
N PRO A 6 0.12 -15.76 -16.63
CA PRO A 6 -0.70 -15.01 -15.68
C PRO A 6 -0.80 -15.69 -14.30
N ASN A 7 -0.94 -14.93 -13.22
CA ASN A 7 -1.16 -15.51 -11.88
C ASN A 7 -2.48 -16.33 -11.80
N MET A 8 -3.48 -15.97 -12.61
CA MET A 8 -4.74 -16.69 -12.74
C MET A 8 -4.77 -17.43 -14.08
N GLN A 9 -4.83 -18.78 -14.02
CA GLN A 9 -4.83 -19.64 -15.20
C GLN A 9 -6.24 -20.14 -15.57
N ASP A 10 -7.10 -20.34 -14.57
CA ASP A 10 -8.51 -20.72 -14.74
C ASP A 10 -9.38 -19.85 -13.81
N TYR A 11 -10.26 -19.06 -14.40
CA TYR A 11 -11.18 -18.20 -13.65
C TYR A 11 -12.17 -18.99 -12.77
N GLN A 12 -12.75 -20.07 -13.30
CA GLN A 12 -13.78 -20.84 -12.61
C GLN A 12 -13.21 -21.62 -11.43
N GLU A 13 -12.00 -22.15 -11.57
CA GLU A 13 -11.27 -22.76 -10.45
C GLU A 13 -10.91 -21.71 -9.39
N THR A 14 -10.29 -20.60 -9.82
CA THR A 14 -9.84 -19.55 -8.91
C THR A 14 -11.00 -18.93 -8.13
N TYR A 15 -12.13 -18.66 -8.80
CA TYR A 15 -13.33 -18.11 -8.16
C TYR A 15 -13.93 -19.04 -7.10
N ARG A 16 -13.89 -20.36 -7.32
CA ARG A 16 -14.46 -21.35 -6.37
C ARG A 16 -13.56 -21.59 -5.16
N ASN A 17 -12.25 -21.58 -5.37
CA ASN A 17 -11.30 -22.07 -4.38
C ASN A 17 -10.51 -20.96 -3.68
N SER A 18 -10.40 -19.77 -4.29
CA SER A 18 -9.64 -18.68 -3.68
C SER A 18 -10.49 -17.93 -2.67
N SER A 19 -9.91 -17.71 -1.50
CA SER A 19 -10.46 -16.84 -0.47
C SER A 19 -9.33 -16.03 0.14
N LEU A 20 -9.65 -14.88 0.71
CA LEU A 20 -8.69 -14.10 1.48
C LEU A 20 -8.58 -14.70 2.88
N GLU A 21 -7.36 -14.93 3.33
CA GLU A 21 -7.09 -15.22 4.73
C GLU A 21 -7.23 -13.91 5.52
N VAL A 22 -8.38 -13.72 6.16
CA VAL A 22 -8.68 -12.50 6.92
C VAL A 22 -8.33 -12.73 8.40
N PRO A 23 -7.33 -12.01 8.96
CA PRO A 23 -6.98 -12.11 10.38
C PRO A 23 -8.09 -11.55 11.27
N GLU A 24 -8.18 -12.03 12.52
CA GLU A 24 -9.09 -11.50 13.55
C GLU A 24 -8.85 -10.00 13.82
N TYR A 25 -7.57 -9.59 13.84
CA TYR A 25 -7.16 -8.19 13.96
C TYR A 25 -6.34 -7.79 12.72
N PHE A 26 -6.86 -6.85 11.94
CA PHE A 26 -6.17 -6.29 10.80
C PHE A 26 -6.32 -4.77 10.81
N ASN A 27 -5.19 -4.07 10.71
CA ASN A 27 -5.17 -2.63 10.49
C ASN A 27 -4.26 -2.32 9.31
N PHE A 28 -4.81 -1.81 8.22
CA PHE A 28 -4.06 -1.54 6.99
C PHE A 28 -2.84 -0.62 7.20
N ALA A 29 -2.92 0.37 8.11
CA ALA A 29 -1.79 1.25 8.40
C ALA A 29 -0.62 0.47 9.03
N PHE A 30 -0.90 -0.43 9.98
CA PHE A 30 0.15 -1.22 10.63
C PHE A 30 0.58 -2.44 9.80
N ASP A 31 -0.39 -3.20 9.30
CA ASP A 31 -0.15 -4.50 8.69
C ASP A 31 0.32 -4.44 7.24
N VAL A 32 0.17 -3.29 6.58
CA VAL A 32 0.60 -3.10 5.20
C VAL A 32 1.57 -1.94 5.07
N VAL A 33 1.17 -0.73 5.49
CA VAL A 33 2.00 0.47 5.30
C VAL A 33 3.27 0.40 6.15
N ASP A 34 3.14 0.17 7.47
CA ASP A 34 4.29 0.12 8.38
C ASP A 34 5.25 -1.02 8.06
N LYS A 35 4.74 -2.23 7.78
CA LYS A 35 5.59 -3.37 7.36
C LYS A 35 6.35 -3.08 6.08
N ARG A 36 5.73 -2.39 5.11
CA ARG A 36 6.40 -1.99 3.87
C ARG A 36 7.39 -0.83 4.06
N ALA A 37 7.17 0.00 5.08
CA ALA A 37 8.02 1.12 5.43
C ALA A 37 9.33 0.71 6.14
N GLU A 38 9.48 -0.56 6.55
CA GLU A 38 10.74 -1.12 7.05
C GLU A 38 11.88 -0.93 6.04
N ASP A 39 11.58 -1.13 4.75
CA ASP A 39 12.41 -0.64 3.65
C ASP A 39 12.07 0.84 3.38
N ARG A 40 12.92 1.73 3.88
CA ARG A 40 12.74 3.18 3.78
C ARG A 40 12.78 3.72 2.36
N THR A 41 13.21 2.92 1.39
CA THR A 41 13.33 3.33 -0.02
C THR A 41 12.20 2.77 -0.89
N LYS A 42 11.37 1.88 -0.35
CA LYS A 42 10.30 1.23 -1.10
C LYS A 42 9.27 2.26 -1.55
N LEU A 43 9.18 2.48 -2.85
CA LEU A 43 8.23 3.40 -3.46
C LEU A 43 6.78 2.97 -3.21
N ALA A 44 5.95 3.91 -2.74
CA ALA A 44 4.53 3.70 -2.46
C ALA A 44 3.64 4.44 -3.45
N LEU A 45 3.95 5.71 -3.70
CA LEU A 45 3.12 6.62 -4.47
C LEU A 45 4.01 7.54 -5.30
N ILE A 46 3.65 7.73 -6.57
CA ILE A 46 4.14 8.86 -7.36
C ILE A 46 2.97 9.82 -7.52
N SER A 47 3.13 11.06 -7.05
CA SER A 47 2.15 12.12 -7.27
C SER A 47 2.69 13.09 -8.31
N LEU A 48 1.86 13.44 -9.28
CA LEU A 48 2.16 14.44 -10.29
C LEU A 48 1.50 15.76 -9.91
N ASP A 49 2.15 16.86 -10.26
CA ASP A 49 1.48 18.15 -10.29
C ASP A 49 0.41 18.21 -11.40
N PRO A 50 -0.46 19.23 -11.44
CA PRO A 50 -1.52 19.33 -12.46
C PRO A 50 -1.01 19.37 -13.91
N SER A 51 0.22 19.86 -14.14
CA SER A 51 0.88 19.85 -15.46
C SER A 51 1.37 18.46 -15.87
N GLY A 52 1.68 17.59 -14.91
CA GLY A 52 2.35 16.31 -15.14
C GLY A 52 3.88 16.41 -15.24
N ASP A 53 4.45 17.62 -15.14
CA ASP A 53 5.86 17.89 -15.36
C ASP A 53 6.72 17.58 -14.12
N VAL A 54 6.14 17.72 -12.93
CA VAL A 54 6.83 17.43 -11.67
C VAL A 54 6.25 16.19 -11.02
N ALA A 55 7.08 15.14 -10.94
CA ALA A 55 6.77 13.90 -10.24
C ALA A 55 7.45 13.87 -8.87
N GLN A 56 6.64 13.77 -7.81
CA GLN A 56 7.12 13.48 -6.47
C GLN A 56 7.00 11.99 -6.18
N HIS A 57 8.06 11.42 -5.63
CA HIS A 57 8.14 10.01 -5.27
C HIS A 57 8.06 9.91 -3.75
N HIS A 58 7.06 9.21 -3.26
CA HIS A 58 6.83 9.00 -1.83
C HIS A 58 7.08 7.54 -1.50
N ALA A 59 8.05 7.28 -0.63
CA ALA A 59 8.26 5.95 -0.08
C ALA A 59 7.18 5.60 0.94
N PHE A 60 7.00 4.30 1.23
CA PHE A 60 6.13 3.86 2.32
C PHE A 60 6.55 4.47 3.67
N TRP A 61 7.83 4.74 3.85
CA TRP A 61 8.37 5.46 5.00
C TRP A 61 7.84 6.87 5.14
N ASP A 62 7.77 7.63 4.04
CA ASP A 62 7.24 9.00 4.06
C ASP A 62 5.76 8.97 4.46
N LEU A 63 4.99 8.06 3.87
CA LEU A 63 3.58 7.89 4.19
C LEU A 63 3.37 7.53 5.67
N LYS A 64 4.14 6.59 6.21
CA LYS A 64 4.11 6.23 7.65
C LYS A 64 4.34 7.45 8.53
N VAL A 65 5.41 8.20 8.28
CA VAL A 65 5.76 9.37 9.10
C VAL A 65 4.66 10.44 9.04
N GLN A 66 4.10 10.71 7.86
CA GLN A 66 3.02 11.69 7.74
C GLN A 66 1.71 11.21 8.35
N SER A 67 1.35 9.92 8.20
CA SER A 67 0.13 9.38 8.81
C SER A 67 0.22 9.37 10.33
N ASP A 68 1.38 9.04 10.91
CA ASP A 68 1.60 9.07 12.36
C ASP A 68 1.44 10.49 12.91
N ARG A 69 1.98 11.50 12.20
CA ARG A 69 1.79 12.92 12.55
C ARG A 69 0.33 13.33 12.49
N PHE A 70 -0.37 12.96 11.41
CA PHE A 70 -1.78 13.32 11.25
C PHE A 70 -2.68 12.62 12.28
N ALA A 71 -2.41 11.35 12.60
CA ALA A 71 -3.11 10.63 13.66
C ALA A 71 -2.96 11.33 15.02
N ASN A 72 -1.77 11.86 15.32
CA ASN A 72 -1.56 12.66 16.53
C ASN A 72 -2.32 13.98 16.52
N VAL A 73 -2.46 14.64 15.35
CA VAL A 73 -3.32 15.82 15.21
C VAL A 73 -4.78 15.46 15.46
N LEU A 74 -5.31 14.42 14.83
CA LEU A 74 -6.69 13.96 15.05
C LEU A 74 -6.93 13.65 16.53
N LYS A 75 -6.01 12.91 17.16
CA LYS A 75 -6.07 12.62 18.60
C LYS A 75 -6.10 13.88 19.47
N SER A 76 -5.47 14.97 19.04
CA SER A 76 -5.50 16.25 19.77
C SER A 76 -6.81 17.02 19.62
N LEU A 77 -7.63 16.67 18.61
CA LEU A 77 -8.91 17.31 18.33
C LEU A 77 -10.11 16.59 18.98
N GLY A 78 -9.94 15.35 19.46
CA GLY A 78 -10.97 14.54 20.12
C GLY A 78 -11.47 13.40 19.25
#